data_AF-A0A966YYV1-F1
#
_entry.id   AF-A0A966YYV1-F1
#
_cell.length_a   1.000
_cell.length_b   1.000
_cell.length_c   1.000
_cell.angle_alpha   90.00
_cell.angle_beta   90.00
_cell.angle_gamma   90.00
#
_symmetry.space_group_name_H-M   'P 1'
#
loop_
_entity.id
_entity.type
_entity.pdbx_description
1 polymer ?
#
loop_
_entity_poly.entity_id
_entity_poly.type
_entity_poly.pdbx_seq_one_letter_code
_entity_poly.pdbx_strand_id
1 'polypeptide(L)'
;MAQTRSLVVVLGDQLNRDASAFDGFDVKQDAVWMAEVDEESTHIWSSKQRIALFISAMRHFAQSLRQEKIALHYSELDDPNNTQSIEGELARTIALCNPSRLTMTAPGDWRVLEKIKQLALQTGIELEIREDRYFFSTVREFFEHAKGRKQLRLEYWYRELRKKHRVLMDGDSPAGGEWNFDSENRSSFGKEGPPPIPPPLRLKPDRITQEVIQLVESRFASHPGSVTASAS
;
A
#
# COMPACT_ATOMS: atom_id res chain seq x y z
N MET A 1 -27.34 13.94 -9.81
CA MET A 1 -26.21 14.09 -8.88
C MET A 1 -25.14 14.88 -9.61
N ALA A 2 -24.41 15.77 -8.93
CA ALA A 2 -23.27 16.44 -9.54
C ALA A 2 -22.24 15.37 -9.93
N GLN A 3 -21.66 15.51 -11.11
CA GLN A 3 -20.62 14.60 -11.60
C GLN A 3 -19.41 14.65 -10.68
N THR A 4 -18.84 13.51 -10.31
CA THR A 4 -17.56 13.47 -9.57
C THR A 4 -16.45 13.99 -10.47
N ARG A 5 -15.65 14.95 -10.00
CA ARG A 5 -14.51 15.50 -10.75
C ARG A 5 -13.39 14.47 -10.82
N SER A 6 -12.83 14.07 -9.68
CA SER A 6 -11.83 13.01 -9.60
C SER A 6 -12.28 11.89 -8.66
N LEU A 7 -12.15 10.64 -9.12
CA LEU A 7 -12.23 9.46 -8.28
C LEU A 7 -10.81 9.00 -7.92
N VAL A 8 -10.43 9.22 -6.67
CA VAL A 8 -9.11 8.85 -6.13
C VAL A 8 -9.11 7.37 -5.77
N VAL A 9 -8.34 6.57 -6.51
CA VAL A 9 -8.18 5.13 -6.29
C VAL A 9 -7.13 4.93 -5.19
N VAL A 10 -7.54 4.31 -4.08
CA VAL A 10 -6.64 3.96 -2.96
C VAL A 10 -6.60 2.44 -2.81
N LEU A 11 -5.42 1.86 -3.01
CA LEU A 11 -5.18 0.43 -2.86
C LEU A 11 -4.83 0.07 -1.41
N GLY A 12 -4.87 -1.23 -1.08
CA GLY A 12 -4.67 -1.73 0.28
C GLY A 12 -3.29 -1.45 0.88
N ASP A 13 -2.28 -1.16 0.06
CA ASP A 13 -0.93 -0.77 0.47
C ASP A 13 -0.69 0.75 0.46
N GLN A 14 -1.69 1.55 0.09
CA GLN A 14 -1.58 3.00 -0.11
C GLN A 14 -2.40 3.81 0.91
N LEU A 15 -2.56 3.29 2.13
CA LEU A 15 -3.43 3.83 3.19
C LEU A 15 -2.84 5.08 3.86
N ASN A 16 -2.67 6.15 3.09
CA ASN A 16 -2.10 7.42 3.52
C ASN A 16 -2.85 8.61 2.90
N ARG A 17 -3.33 9.51 3.76
CA ARG A 17 -4.04 10.74 3.36
C ARG A 17 -3.11 11.79 2.72
N ASP A 18 -1.80 11.69 2.96
CA ASP A 18 -0.75 12.55 2.39
C ASP A 18 -0.14 12.00 1.08
N ALA A 19 -0.67 10.89 0.57
CA ALA A 19 -0.24 10.31 -0.69
C ALA A 19 -0.49 11.29 -1.86
N SER A 20 0.34 11.22 -2.90
CA SER A 20 0.28 12.14 -4.04
C SER A 20 -1.07 12.13 -4.77
N ALA A 21 -1.82 11.02 -4.74
CA ALA A 21 -3.17 10.93 -5.26
C ALA A 21 -4.14 11.96 -4.67
N PHE A 22 -3.88 12.43 -3.43
CA PHE A 22 -4.69 13.41 -2.73
C PHE A 22 -4.26 14.87 -2.94
N ASP A 23 -3.17 15.15 -3.66
CA ASP A 23 -2.77 16.53 -3.94
C ASP A 23 -3.86 17.27 -4.72
N GLY A 24 -4.32 18.40 -4.21
CA GLY A 24 -5.40 19.19 -4.83
C GLY A 24 -6.80 18.59 -4.67
N PHE A 25 -6.99 17.62 -3.76
CA PHE A 25 -8.29 17.00 -3.47
C PHE A 25 -9.31 18.04 -2.96
N ASP A 26 -10.47 18.10 -3.60
CA ASP A 26 -11.60 18.94 -3.23
C ASP A 26 -12.73 18.06 -2.70
N VAL A 27 -12.99 18.13 -1.39
CA VAL A 27 -14.03 17.36 -0.68
C VAL A 27 -15.45 17.55 -1.22
N LYS A 28 -15.71 18.61 -2.01
CA LYS A 28 -17.02 18.87 -2.62
C LYS A 28 -17.17 18.28 -4.02
N GLN A 29 -16.06 17.95 -4.69
CA GLN A 29 -16.04 17.56 -6.10
C GLN A 29 -15.44 16.17 -6.31
N ASP A 30 -14.58 15.72 -5.40
CA ASP A 30 -13.86 14.47 -5.52
C ASP A 30 -14.41 13.40 -4.56
N ALA A 31 -14.16 12.15 -4.91
CA ALA A 31 -14.48 11.00 -4.07
C ALA A 31 -13.29 10.05 -4.02
N VAL A 32 -13.25 9.21 -2.98
CA VAL A 32 -12.28 8.13 -2.82
C VAL A 32 -12.94 6.81 -3.20
N TRP A 33 -12.18 5.91 -3.81
CA TRP A 33 -12.57 4.54 -4.07
C TRP A 33 -11.61 3.57 -3.42
N MET A 34 -12.17 2.54 -2.77
CA MET A 34 -11.45 1.42 -2.16
C MET A 34 -12.30 0.15 -2.31
N ALA A 35 -11.66 -1.00 -2.50
CA ALA A 35 -12.37 -2.29 -2.54
C ALA A 35 -11.54 -3.42 -1.93
N GLU A 36 -12.17 -4.22 -1.10
CA GLU A 36 -11.67 -5.51 -0.64
C GLU A 36 -12.11 -6.58 -1.65
N VAL A 37 -11.20 -7.37 -2.21
CA VAL A 37 -11.53 -8.40 -3.20
C VAL A 37 -10.73 -9.69 -3.00
N ASP A 38 -11.34 -10.84 -3.28
CA ASP A 38 -10.68 -12.15 -3.15
C ASP A 38 -9.47 -12.30 -4.08
N GLU A 39 -9.51 -11.70 -5.27
CA GLU A 39 -8.46 -11.81 -6.28
C GLU A 39 -7.08 -11.49 -5.69
N GLU A 40 -6.98 -10.44 -4.86
CA GLU A 40 -5.70 -10.01 -4.29
C GLU A 40 -5.13 -11.02 -3.26
N SER A 41 -6.00 -11.78 -2.58
CA SER A 41 -5.60 -12.77 -1.58
C SER A 41 -5.43 -14.18 -2.14
N THR A 42 -6.02 -14.46 -3.30
CA THR A 42 -6.00 -15.77 -3.96
C THR A 42 -4.99 -15.86 -5.10
N HIS A 43 -4.68 -14.74 -5.76
CA HIS A 43 -3.63 -14.68 -6.79
C HIS A 43 -2.25 -14.98 -6.19
N ILE A 44 -1.95 -14.40 -5.03
CA ILE A 44 -0.80 -14.78 -4.21
C ILE A 44 -1.35 -15.39 -2.94
N TRP A 45 -1.20 -16.72 -2.82
CA TRP A 45 -1.67 -17.44 -1.65
C TRP A 45 -1.06 -16.86 -0.37
N SER A 46 -1.91 -16.15 0.39
CA SER A 46 -1.50 -15.32 1.53
C SER A 46 -1.92 -15.92 2.86
N SER A 47 -1.15 -15.69 3.91
CA SER A 47 -1.53 -16.11 5.26
C SER A 47 -2.74 -15.35 5.77
N LYS A 48 -3.53 -15.98 6.63
CA LYS A 48 -4.68 -15.34 7.28
C LYS A 48 -4.28 -14.03 7.98
N GLN A 49 -3.10 -13.97 8.61
CA GLN A 49 -2.62 -12.76 9.28
C GLN A 49 -2.34 -11.61 8.31
N ARG A 50 -1.77 -11.91 7.14
CA ARG A 50 -1.55 -10.90 6.10
C ARG A 50 -2.89 -10.35 5.61
N ILE A 51 -3.84 -11.22 5.29
CA ILE A 51 -5.17 -10.82 4.83
C ILE A 51 -5.87 -9.95 5.88
N ALA A 52 -5.89 -10.40 7.13
CA ALA A 52 -6.50 -9.65 8.23
C ALA A 52 -5.84 -8.28 8.47
N LEU A 53 -4.52 -8.19 8.34
CA LEU A 53 -3.79 -6.93 8.45
C LEU A 53 -4.24 -5.93 7.38
N PHE A 54 -4.24 -6.34 6.10
CA PHE A 54 -4.62 -5.47 5.00
C PHE A 54 -6.08 -5.04 5.09
N ILE A 55 -7.01 -5.98 5.27
CA ILE A 55 -8.44 -5.66 5.36
C ILE A 55 -8.73 -4.79 6.58
N SER A 56 -8.19 -5.11 7.75
CA SER A 56 -8.39 -4.28 8.94
C SER A 56 -7.84 -2.87 8.73
N ALA A 57 -6.62 -2.72 8.20
CA ALA A 57 -6.05 -1.41 7.93
C ALA A 57 -6.90 -0.62 6.92
N MET A 58 -7.39 -1.26 5.86
CA MET A 58 -8.27 -0.63 4.86
C MET A 58 -9.58 -0.13 5.50
N ARG A 59 -10.23 -0.95 6.33
CA ARG A 59 -11.48 -0.56 7.02
C ARG A 59 -11.25 0.59 8.01
N HIS A 60 -10.12 0.62 8.71
CA HIS A 60 -9.75 1.73 9.59
C HIS A 60 -9.48 3.03 8.80
N PHE A 61 -8.76 2.94 7.68
CA PHE A 61 -8.52 4.10 6.81
C PHE A 61 -9.83 4.62 6.20
N ALA A 62 -10.71 3.73 5.75
CA ALA A 62 -12.06 4.08 5.31
C ALA A 62 -12.87 4.77 6.42
N GLN A 63 -12.73 4.31 7.67
CA GLN A 63 -13.36 4.94 8.82
C GLN A 63 -12.82 6.36 9.06
N SER A 64 -11.50 6.59 8.95
CA SER A 64 -10.94 7.93 9.12
C SER A 64 -11.41 8.88 8.02
N LEU A 65 -11.45 8.43 6.76
CA LEU A 65 -12.00 9.21 5.64
C LEU A 65 -13.48 9.60 5.86
N ARG A 66 -14.30 8.67 6.38
CA ARG A 66 -15.71 8.94 6.72
C ARG A 66 -15.83 9.97 7.85
N GLN A 67 -14.95 9.91 8.86
CA GLN A 67 -14.92 10.90 9.95
C GLN A 67 -14.56 12.30 9.43
N GLU A 68 -13.70 12.38 8.43
CA GLU A 68 -13.38 13.62 7.69
C GLU A 68 -14.50 14.08 6.74
N LYS A 69 -15.61 13.31 6.63
CA LYS A 69 -16.74 13.56 5.72
C LYS A 69 -16.34 13.56 4.24
N ILE A 70 -15.31 12.79 3.89
CA ILE A 70 -14.90 12.57 2.50
C ILE A 70 -15.90 11.61 1.84
N ALA A 71 -16.32 11.93 0.61
CA ALA A 71 -17.12 11.03 -0.20
C ALA A 71 -16.31 9.75 -0.50
N LEU A 72 -16.81 8.60 -0.06
CA LEU A 72 -16.10 7.32 -0.14
C LEU A 72 -16.99 6.24 -0.73
N HIS A 73 -16.51 5.63 -1.82
CA HIS A 73 -17.01 4.38 -2.37
C HIS A 73 -16.14 3.24 -1.84
N TYR A 74 -16.67 2.47 -0.88
CA TYR A 74 -15.95 1.36 -0.26
C TYR A 74 -16.73 0.07 -0.47
N SER A 75 -16.09 -0.92 -1.10
CA SER A 75 -16.66 -2.26 -1.28
C SER A 75 -16.06 -3.22 -0.26
N GLU A 76 -16.89 -3.69 0.68
CA GLU A 76 -16.50 -4.72 1.65
C GLU A 76 -16.47 -6.11 0.98
N LEU A 77 -15.57 -6.98 1.44
CA LEU A 77 -15.30 -8.27 0.83
C LEU A 77 -16.54 -9.20 0.84
N ASP A 78 -17.35 -9.07 1.88
CA ASP A 78 -18.58 -9.81 2.13
C ASP A 78 -19.85 -9.12 1.63
N ASP A 79 -19.74 -7.98 0.93
CA ASP A 79 -20.89 -7.42 0.20
C ASP A 79 -21.36 -8.43 -0.86
N PRO A 80 -22.65 -8.84 -0.86
CA PRO A 80 -23.18 -9.82 -1.80
C PRO A 80 -23.08 -9.39 -3.27
N ASN A 81 -22.89 -8.09 -3.53
CA ASN A 81 -22.75 -7.54 -4.87
C ASN A 81 -21.28 -7.36 -5.29
N ASN A 82 -20.31 -7.62 -4.41
CA ASN A 82 -18.90 -7.44 -4.71
C ASN A 82 -18.45 -8.40 -5.83
N THR A 83 -17.85 -7.87 -6.90
CA THR A 83 -17.40 -8.64 -8.07
C THR A 83 -16.14 -9.45 -7.82
N GLN A 84 -15.52 -9.29 -6.65
CA GLN A 84 -14.30 -9.98 -6.22
C GLN A 84 -13.09 -9.71 -7.12
N SER A 85 -13.08 -8.55 -7.80
CA SER A 85 -11.94 -8.07 -8.58
C SER A 85 -11.86 -6.54 -8.55
N ILE A 86 -10.64 -5.99 -8.55
CA ILE A 86 -10.41 -4.54 -8.56
C ILE A 86 -11.09 -3.89 -9.76
N GLU A 87 -10.97 -4.51 -10.93
CA GLU A 87 -11.53 -4.01 -12.19
C GLU A 87 -13.06 -3.93 -12.13
N GLY A 88 -13.71 -4.97 -11.60
CA GLY A 88 -15.17 -5.02 -11.56
C GLY A 88 -15.77 -4.03 -10.57
N GLU A 89 -15.17 -3.88 -9.38
CA GLU A 89 -15.63 -2.91 -8.38
C GLU A 89 -15.36 -1.47 -8.81
N LEU A 90 -14.24 -1.22 -9.48
CA LEU A 90 -13.94 0.09 -10.04
C LEU A 90 -14.87 0.41 -11.21
N ALA A 91 -15.15 -0.54 -12.11
CA ALA A 91 -16.09 -0.37 -13.22
C ALA A 91 -17.51 -0.06 -12.72
N ARG A 92 -17.99 -0.76 -11.68
CA ARG A 92 -19.28 -0.47 -11.03
C ARG A 92 -19.34 0.94 -10.48
N THR A 93 -18.28 1.39 -9.82
CA THR A 93 -18.24 2.73 -9.23
C THR A 93 -18.17 3.82 -10.31
N ILE A 94 -17.39 3.58 -11.37
CA ILE A 94 -17.35 4.44 -12.55
C ILE A 94 -18.75 4.61 -13.13
N ALA A 95 -19.50 3.52 -13.33
CA ALA A 95 -20.86 3.58 -13.84
C ALA A 95 -21.82 4.32 -12.90
N LEU A 96 -21.59 4.26 -11.59
CA LEU A 96 -22.44 4.89 -10.57
C LEU A 96 -22.22 6.41 -10.47
N CYS A 97 -20.97 6.88 -10.46
CA CYS A 97 -20.64 8.28 -10.19
C CYS A 97 -20.11 9.07 -11.40
N ASN A 98 -19.86 8.38 -12.53
CA ASN A 98 -19.43 8.94 -13.81
C ASN A 98 -18.29 9.98 -13.67
N PRO A 99 -17.15 9.61 -13.07
CA PRO A 99 -16.13 10.59 -12.73
C PRO A 99 -15.46 11.17 -13.99
N SER A 100 -15.02 12.43 -13.95
CA SER A 100 -14.29 13.02 -15.09
C SER A 100 -12.88 12.44 -15.25
N ARG A 101 -12.26 11.94 -14.17
CA ARG A 101 -10.97 11.25 -14.18
C ARG A 101 -10.84 10.26 -13.02
N LEU A 102 -9.91 9.33 -13.18
CA LEU A 102 -9.31 8.57 -12.11
C LEU A 102 -7.97 9.19 -11.75
N THR A 103 -7.68 9.31 -10.45
CA THR A 103 -6.35 9.70 -9.96
C THR A 103 -5.85 8.62 -9.02
N MET A 104 -4.59 8.21 -9.14
CA MET A 104 -3.99 7.22 -8.24
C MET A 104 -2.51 7.49 -7.99
N THR A 105 -2.01 7.05 -6.84
CA THR A 105 -0.58 6.88 -6.61
C THR A 105 -0.15 5.63 -7.37
N ALA A 106 1.02 5.65 -8.01
CA ALA A 106 1.55 4.50 -8.74
C ALA A 106 1.52 3.24 -7.85
N PRO A 107 0.89 2.13 -8.30
CA PRO A 107 0.80 0.92 -7.51
C PRO A 107 2.12 0.16 -7.48
N GLY A 108 2.35 -0.63 -6.42
CA GLY A 108 3.51 -1.51 -6.30
C GLY A 108 3.43 -2.79 -7.15
N ASP A 109 2.27 -3.10 -7.74
CA ASP A 109 2.01 -4.30 -8.56
C ASP A 109 1.72 -3.92 -10.02
N TRP A 110 2.53 -4.46 -10.94
CA TRP A 110 2.41 -4.21 -12.38
C TRP A 110 1.12 -4.79 -12.98
N ARG A 111 0.61 -5.92 -12.46
CA ARG A 111 -0.68 -6.50 -12.87
C ARG A 111 -1.80 -5.51 -12.56
N VAL A 112 -1.86 -5.00 -11.33
CA VAL A 112 -2.91 -4.04 -10.90
C VAL A 112 -2.86 -2.77 -11.76
N LEU A 113 -1.65 -2.26 -12.05
CA LEU A 113 -1.48 -1.11 -12.92
C LEU A 113 -2.06 -1.34 -14.31
N GLU A 114 -1.71 -2.46 -14.95
CA GLU A 114 -2.17 -2.76 -16.31
C GLU A 114 -3.69 -2.97 -16.36
N LYS A 115 -4.26 -3.64 -15.36
CA LYS A 115 -5.70 -3.81 -15.19
C LYS A 115 -6.45 -2.47 -15.15
N ILE A 116 -5.99 -1.55 -14.30
CA ILE A 116 -6.62 -0.21 -14.16
C ILE A 116 -6.45 0.62 -15.45
N LYS A 117 -5.29 0.56 -16.10
CA LYS A 117 -5.07 1.24 -17.40
C LYS A 117 -6.01 0.71 -18.48
N GLN A 118 -6.17 -0.61 -18.56
CA GLN A 118 -7.07 -1.23 -19.53
C GLN A 118 -8.52 -0.82 -19.27
N LEU A 119 -8.95 -0.81 -18.01
CA LEU A 119 -10.29 -0.34 -17.64
C LEU A 119 -10.50 1.14 -18.00
N ALA A 120 -9.54 2.01 -17.71
CA ALA A 120 -9.60 3.42 -18.07
C ALA A 120 -9.73 3.60 -19.59
N LEU A 121 -8.97 2.82 -20.39
CA LEU A 121 -9.08 2.82 -21.85
C LEU A 121 -10.46 2.36 -22.34
N GLN A 122 -10.99 1.27 -21.76
CA GLN A 122 -12.29 0.71 -22.12
C GLN A 122 -13.46 1.65 -21.79
N THR A 123 -13.36 2.36 -20.67
CA THR A 123 -14.39 3.31 -20.20
C THR A 123 -14.22 4.70 -20.78
N GLY A 124 -13.10 4.99 -21.44
CA GLY A 124 -12.77 6.31 -21.99
C GLY A 124 -12.46 7.37 -20.93
N ILE A 125 -12.19 6.96 -19.69
CA ILE A 125 -11.90 7.87 -18.57
C ILE A 125 -10.41 8.17 -18.53
N GLU A 126 -10.08 9.44 -18.28
CA GLU A 126 -8.69 9.84 -18.08
C GLU A 126 -8.13 9.23 -16.80
N LEU A 127 -6.95 8.61 -16.89
CA LEU A 127 -6.22 8.05 -15.76
C LEU A 127 -4.96 8.85 -15.49
N GLU A 128 -4.91 9.51 -14.33
CA GLU A 128 -3.75 10.22 -13.82
C GLU A 128 -3.01 9.36 -12.79
N ILE A 129 -1.80 8.91 -13.14
CA ILE A 129 -0.92 8.16 -12.24
C ILE A 129 0.15 9.11 -11.70
N ARG A 130 0.21 9.24 -10.38
CA ARG A 130 1.16 10.10 -9.66
C ARG A 130 2.26 9.29 -9.01
N GLU A 131 3.42 9.92 -8.81
CA GLU A 131 4.58 9.27 -8.20
C GLU A 131 4.32 8.92 -6.73
N ASP A 132 4.78 7.75 -6.29
CA ASP A 132 4.73 7.39 -4.89
C ASP A 132 5.88 8.04 -4.10
N ARG A 133 5.51 9.00 -3.24
CA ARG A 133 6.44 9.77 -2.40
C ARG A 133 6.85 9.07 -1.12
N TYR A 134 6.38 7.85 -0.85
CA TYR A 134 6.91 7.03 0.23
C TYR A 134 8.32 6.51 -0.06
N PHE A 135 8.70 6.43 -1.33
CA PHE A 135 10.03 6.01 -1.72
C PHE A 135 11.00 7.21 -1.72
N PHE A 136 12.24 6.97 -1.29
CA PHE A 136 13.33 7.95 -1.37
C PHE A 136 13.72 8.32 -2.82
N SER A 137 13.18 7.60 -3.80
CA SER A 137 13.47 7.81 -5.21
C SER A 137 12.30 7.45 -6.09
N THR A 138 12.22 8.09 -7.24
CA THR A 138 11.27 7.72 -8.29
C THR A 138 11.81 6.59 -9.16
N VAL A 139 10.92 5.92 -9.89
CA VAL A 139 11.30 4.93 -10.93
C VAL A 139 12.20 5.56 -11.99
N ARG A 140 11.97 6.84 -12.32
CA ARG A 140 12.78 7.58 -13.32
C ARG A 140 14.20 7.80 -12.82
N GLU A 141 14.37 8.17 -11.55
CA GLU A 141 15.70 8.35 -10.95
C GLU A 141 16.47 7.03 -10.91
N PHE A 142 15.81 5.92 -10.55
CA PHE A 142 16.44 4.61 -10.58
C PHE A 142 16.81 4.17 -12.02
N PHE A 143 15.95 4.48 -12.99
CA PHE A 143 16.24 4.21 -14.40
C PHE A 143 17.50 4.96 -14.87
N GLU A 144 17.61 6.25 -14.56
CA GLU A 144 18.80 7.02 -14.90
C GLU A 144 20.05 6.53 -14.15
N HIS A 145 19.92 6.10 -12.89
CA HIS A 145 21.02 5.41 -12.18
C HIS A 145 21.48 4.16 -12.93
N ALA A 146 20.54 3.32 -13.38
CA ALA A 146 20.85 2.04 -14.02
C ALA A 146 21.41 2.19 -15.44
N LYS A 147 21.04 3.27 -16.14
CA LYS A 147 21.37 3.50 -17.56
C LYS A 147 22.87 3.43 -17.83
N GLY A 148 23.25 2.60 -18.81
CA GLY A 148 24.65 2.43 -19.24
C GLY A 148 25.55 1.64 -18.28
N ARG A 149 25.05 1.23 -17.09
CA ARG A 149 25.82 0.41 -16.16
C ARG A 149 25.73 -1.07 -16.55
N LYS A 150 26.89 -1.75 -16.62
CA LYS A 150 26.95 -3.20 -16.88
C LYS A 150 26.52 -4.06 -15.68
N GLN A 151 26.61 -3.51 -14.47
CA GLN A 151 26.22 -4.18 -13.23
C GLN A 151 25.56 -3.16 -12.30
N LEU A 152 24.45 -3.57 -11.67
CA LEU A 152 23.78 -2.80 -10.63
C LEU A 152 24.23 -3.29 -9.26
N ARG A 153 24.74 -2.40 -8.42
CA ARG A 153 25.13 -2.69 -7.04
C ARG A 153 24.43 -1.71 -6.11
N LEU A 154 23.74 -2.23 -5.10
CA LEU A 154 22.98 -1.43 -4.13
C LEU A 154 23.85 -0.37 -3.46
N GLU A 155 25.12 -0.65 -3.20
CA GLU A 155 26.04 0.29 -2.56
C GLU A 155 26.12 1.64 -3.28
N TYR A 156 26.25 1.65 -4.61
CA TYR A 156 26.34 2.93 -5.34
C TYR A 156 25.02 3.70 -5.30
N TRP A 157 23.91 2.99 -5.42
CA TRP A 157 22.60 3.60 -5.30
C TRP A 157 22.34 4.16 -3.90
N TYR A 158 22.68 3.41 -2.86
CA TYR A 158 22.59 3.81 -1.47
C TYR A 158 23.40 5.08 -1.18
N ARG A 159 24.64 5.18 -1.70
CA ARG A 159 25.47 6.38 -1.56
C ARG A 159 24.82 7.60 -2.22
N GLU A 160 24.25 7.43 -3.42
CA GLU A 160 23.52 8.49 -4.12
C GLU A 160 22.30 8.96 -3.32
N LEU A 161 21.50 8.04 -2.77
CA LEU A 161 20.35 8.37 -1.91
C LEU A 161 20.78 9.09 -0.62
N ARG A 162 21.85 8.64 0.03
CA ARG A 162 22.37 9.30 1.24
C ARG A 162 22.78 10.73 0.99
N LYS A 163 23.48 11.00 -0.12
CA LYS A 163 23.84 12.36 -0.54
C LYS A 163 22.60 13.20 -0.83
N LYS A 164 21.66 12.67 -1.62
CA LYS A 164 20.40 13.35 -1.98
C LYS A 164 19.61 13.77 -0.74
N HIS A 165 19.47 12.88 0.23
CA HIS A 165 18.64 13.09 1.43
C HIS A 165 19.41 13.61 2.65
N ARG A 166 20.73 13.82 2.50
CA ARG A 166 21.64 14.24 3.58
C ARG A 166 21.58 13.36 4.83
N VAL A 167 21.33 12.06 4.65
CA VAL A 167 21.23 11.11 5.77
C VAL A 167 22.63 10.67 6.22
N LEU A 168 22.95 10.94 7.49
CA LEU A 168 24.24 10.66 8.12
C LEU A 168 25.43 11.30 7.39
N MET A 169 25.29 12.49 6.81
CA MET A 169 26.34 13.15 6.03
C MET A 169 27.05 14.26 6.81
N ASP A 170 28.38 14.32 6.74
CA ASP A 170 29.22 15.43 7.21
C ASP A 170 29.71 16.23 5.99
N GLY A 171 28.93 17.24 5.60
CA GLY A 171 29.12 17.92 4.31
C GLY A 171 28.89 16.94 3.15
N ASP A 172 29.90 16.73 2.31
CA ASP A 172 29.86 15.79 1.18
C ASP A 172 30.41 14.39 1.52
N SER A 173 30.90 14.21 2.74
CA SER A 173 31.48 12.96 3.24
C SER A 173 30.49 12.18 4.12
N PRO A 174 30.58 10.85 4.19
CA PRO A 174 29.75 10.10 5.11
C PRO A 174 30.19 10.36 6.55
N ALA A 175 29.24 10.53 7.47
CA ALA A 175 29.51 10.58 8.89
C ALA A 175 30.19 9.28 9.35
N GLY A 176 31.19 9.42 10.23
CA GLY A 176 32.04 8.32 10.66
C GLY A 176 33.13 7.92 9.64
N GLY A 177 33.25 8.61 8.51
CA GLY A 177 34.34 8.42 7.54
C GLY A 177 34.14 7.27 6.54
N GLU A 178 33.24 6.33 6.83
CA GLU A 178 32.93 5.20 5.94
C GLU A 178 31.47 5.19 5.48
N TRP A 179 31.23 4.63 4.30
CA TRP A 179 29.87 4.53 3.74
C TRP A 179 29.07 3.39 4.36
N ASN A 180 29.73 2.35 4.87
CA ASN A 180 29.09 1.12 5.29
C ASN A 180 29.90 0.43 6.41
N PHE A 181 29.23 0.09 7.52
CA PHE A 181 29.80 -0.63 8.66
C PHE A 181 29.24 -2.06 8.78
N ASP A 182 28.68 -2.63 7.71
CA ASP A 182 28.01 -3.94 7.72
C ASP A 182 28.93 -5.09 8.18
N SER A 183 30.23 -5.05 7.88
CA SER A 183 31.18 -6.07 8.34
C SER A 183 31.29 -6.16 9.87
N GLU A 184 31.07 -5.05 10.57
CA GLU A 184 31.12 -5.00 12.04
C GLU A 184 29.85 -5.57 12.69
N ASN A 185 28.77 -5.72 11.92
CA ASN A 185 27.44 -6.10 12.41
C ASN A 185 27.08 -7.57 12.16
N ARG A 186 28.09 -8.45 12.03
CA ARG A 186 27.93 -9.88 11.66
C ARG A 186 28.33 -10.88 12.75
N SER A 187 28.61 -10.43 13.97
CA SER A 187 28.97 -11.31 15.08
C SER A 187 27.82 -12.24 15.47
N SER A 188 28.12 -13.50 15.73
CA SER A 188 27.15 -14.47 16.25
C SER A 188 26.96 -14.30 17.76
N PHE A 189 25.76 -14.60 18.26
CA PHE A 189 25.54 -14.74 19.69
C PHE A 189 26.26 -15.98 20.25
N GLY A 190 26.74 -15.88 21.48
CA GLY A 190 27.33 -17.00 22.21
C GLY A 190 26.29 -18.05 22.64
N LYS A 191 26.72 -19.07 23.39
CA LYS A 191 25.84 -20.15 23.87
C LYS A 191 24.66 -19.68 24.72
N GLU A 192 24.81 -18.53 25.38
CA GLU A 192 23.77 -17.89 26.20
C GLU A 192 22.69 -17.19 25.35
N GLY A 193 22.87 -17.09 24.04
CA GLY A 193 21.92 -16.45 23.13
C GLY A 193 22.04 -14.92 23.12
N PRO A 194 21.12 -14.22 22.43
CA PRO A 194 21.06 -12.77 22.46
C PRO A 194 20.70 -12.24 23.85
N PRO A 195 21.12 -11.01 24.20
CA PRO A 195 20.64 -10.36 25.40
C PRO A 195 19.10 -10.19 25.35
N PRO A 196 18.41 -10.15 26.51
CA PRO A 196 16.98 -9.93 26.54
C PRO A 196 16.64 -8.56 25.91
N ILE A 197 15.74 -8.57 24.94
CA ILE A 197 15.22 -7.36 24.30
C ILE A 197 13.82 -7.03 24.82
N PRO A 198 13.42 -5.75 24.85
CA PRO A 198 12.05 -5.37 25.18
C PRO A 198 11.04 -6.13 24.29
N PRO A 199 9.92 -6.62 24.86
CA PRO A 199 8.90 -7.26 24.05
C PRO A 199 8.35 -6.28 23.01
N PRO A 200 8.01 -6.75 21.81
CA PRO A 200 7.41 -5.90 20.80
C PRO A 200 6.05 -5.39 21.30
N LEU A 201 5.69 -4.18 20.85
CA LEU A 201 4.36 -3.61 21.12
C LEU A 201 3.27 -4.55 20.60
N ARG A 202 2.30 -4.88 21.46
CA ARG A 202 1.11 -5.65 21.09
C ARG A 202 -0.14 -4.82 21.33
N LEU A 203 -0.91 -4.60 20.27
CA LEU A 203 -2.20 -3.94 20.33
C LEU A 203 -3.31 -4.99 20.37
N LYS A 204 -4.31 -4.78 21.22
CA LYS A 204 -5.49 -5.64 21.25
C LYS A 204 -6.36 -5.34 20.01
N PRO A 205 -6.85 -6.37 19.29
CA PRO A 205 -7.81 -6.17 18.20
C PRO A 205 -9.03 -5.40 18.69
N ASP A 206 -9.30 -4.27 18.06
CA ASP A 206 -10.51 -3.47 18.27
C ASP A 206 -11.71 -4.12 17.57
N ARG A 207 -12.88 -3.45 17.57
CA ARG A 207 -14.10 -3.99 16.96
C ARG A 207 -13.91 -4.29 15.46
N ILE A 208 -13.32 -3.36 14.70
CA ILE A 208 -13.14 -3.55 13.26
C ILE A 208 -12.21 -4.74 13.00
N THR A 209 -11.10 -4.81 13.74
CA THR A 209 -10.15 -5.92 13.58
C THR A 209 -10.78 -7.27 13.95
N GLN A 210 -11.62 -7.32 14.99
CA GLN A 210 -12.32 -8.55 15.37
C GLN A 210 -13.31 -9.05 14.31
N GLU A 211 -14.06 -8.13 13.70
CA GLU A 211 -14.97 -8.45 12.58
C GLU A 211 -14.20 -9.00 11.38
N VAL A 212 -13.06 -8.37 11.04
CA VAL A 212 -12.17 -8.84 9.98
C VAL A 212 -11.58 -10.22 10.29
N ILE A 213 -11.18 -10.48 11.54
CA ILE A 213 -10.69 -11.80 11.97
C ILE A 213 -11.75 -12.88 11.71
N GLN A 214 -13.01 -12.64 12.07
CA GLN A 214 -14.10 -13.59 11.85
C GLN A 214 -14.35 -13.84 10.36
N LEU A 215 -14.40 -12.76 9.57
CA LEU A 215 -14.53 -12.83 8.12
C LEU A 215 -13.40 -13.67 7.49
N VAL A 216 -12.15 -13.43 7.88
CA VAL A 216 -10.98 -14.11 7.33
C VAL A 216 -10.97 -15.60 7.70
N GLU A 217 -11.31 -15.95 8.94
CA GLU A 217 -11.40 -17.36 9.36
C GLU A 217 -12.47 -18.13 8.60
N SER A 218 -13.60 -17.48 8.29
CA SER A 218 -14.68 -18.11 7.52
C SER A 218 -14.35 -18.20 6.03
N ARG A 219 -13.98 -17.08 5.39
CA ARG A 219 -13.83 -16.98 3.94
C ARG A 219 -12.54 -17.61 3.42
N PHE A 220 -11.46 -17.52 4.20
CA PHE A 220 -10.14 -18.03 3.85
C PHE A 220 -9.72 -19.21 4.74
N ALA A 221 -10.67 -20.08 5.11
CA ALA A 221 -10.45 -21.17 6.06
C ALA A 221 -9.26 -22.09 5.70
N SER A 222 -9.02 -22.32 4.40
CA SER A 222 -7.94 -23.15 3.86
C SER A 222 -6.57 -22.45 3.76
N HIS A 223 -6.50 -21.15 4.05
CA HIS A 223 -5.24 -20.39 3.99
C HIS A 223 -4.34 -20.69 5.20
N PRO A 224 -3.01 -20.57 5.05
CA PRO A 224 -2.07 -20.86 6.12
C PRO A 224 -2.14 -19.82 7.26
N GLY A 225 -1.79 -20.25 8.46
CA GLY A 225 -1.75 -19.40 9.65
C GLY A 225 -3.08 -19.37 10.42
N SER A 226 -3.08 -18.62 11.52
CA SER A 226 -4.23 -18.39 12.40
C SER A 226 -4.26 -16.93 12.80
N VAL A 227 -5.45 -16.33 12.78
CA VAL A 227 -5.69 -14.97 13.28
C VAL A 227 -6.44 -14.96 14.60
N THR A 228 -6.97 -16.11 15.02
CA THR A 228 -7.44 -16.30 16.39
C THR A 228 -6.24 -16.46 17.32
N ALA A 229 -6.26 -15.75 18.44
CA ALA A 229 -5.29 -15.99 19.51
C ALA A 229 -5.45 -17.46 19.95
N SER A 230 -4.36 -18.22 19.91
CA SER A 230 -4.34 -19.51 20.60
C SER A 230 -4.68 -19.24 22.06
N ALA A 231 -5.75 -19.83 22.57
CA ALA A 231 -6.02 -19.86 24.00
C ALA A 231 -4.76 -20.39 24.68
N SER A 232 -4.04 -19.51 25.36
CA SER A 232 -2.88 -19.81 26.20
C SER A 232 -3.19 -19.35 27.61
#